data_AF-A0A3Q8W413-F1
#
_entry.id   AF-A0A3Q8W413-F1
#
_cell.length_a   1.000
_cell.length_b   1.000
_cell.length_c   1.000
_cell.angle_alpha   90.00
_cell.angle_beta   90.00
_cell.angle_gamma   90.00
#
_symmetry.space_group_name_H-M   'P 1'
#
loop_
_entity.id
_entity.type
_entity.pdbx_description
1 polymer ?
#
loop_
_entity_poly.entity_id
_entity_poly.type
_entity_poly.pdbx_seq_one_letter_code
_entity_poly.pdbx_strand_id
1 'polypeptide(L)'
;MRTRELRFGLYADEQGLAWVRGLVGEAVARRGARITGETLSTDDRPDGGPAAAELYDFLAEQWAVEHPGESSGARRPVELRVRLACSLRTWRTVRKAVIGAMCPAGAAPHVCRVPWMVG
;
A
#
# COMPACT_ATOMS: atom_id res chain seq x y z
N MET A 1 -5.54 10.55 -22.24
CA MET A 1 -5.64 10.12 -20.82
C MET A 1 -4.21 9.96 -20.30
N ARG A 2 -3.87 10.49 -19.12
CA ARG A 2 -2.49 10.39 -18.58
C ARG A 2 -2.38 9.19 -17.64
N THR A 3 -1.23 8.56 -17.62
CA THR A 3 -0.89 7.56 -16.61
C THR A 3 -0.55 8.28 -15.30
N ARG A 4 -1.09 7.78 -14.19
CA ARG A 4 -0.89 8.27 -12.83
C ARG A 4 -0.50 7.10 -11.94
N GLU A 5 0.32 7.32 -10.93
CA GLU A 5 0.80 6.27 -10.03
C GLU A 5 0.16 6.40 -8.65
N LEU A 6 -0.30 5.28 -8.09
CA LEU A 6 -0.49 5.12 -6.65
C LEU A 6 0.75 4.44 -6.09
N ARG A 7 1.25 4.95 -4.96
CA ARG A 7 2.47 4.46 -4.31
C ARG A 7 2.21 4.27 -2.83
N PHE A 8 2.51 3.07 -2.34
CA PHE A 8 2.33 2.70 -0.94
C PHE A 8 3.54 1.93 -0.44
N GLY A 9 4.14 2.39 0.66
CA GLY A 9 5.00 1.55 1.49
C GLY A 9 4.12 0.70 2.39
N LEU A 10 4.40 -0.60 2.48
CA LEU A 10 3.59 -1.57 3.22
C LEU A 10 4.49 -2.47 4.05
N TYR A 11 4.06 -2.83 5.25
CA TYR A 11 4.65 -3.95 6.00
C TYR A 11 3.70 -5.16 5.93
N ALA A 12 3.95 -6.01 4.94
CA ALA A 12 3.00 -7.03 4.52
C ALA A 12 3.70 -8.36 4.20
N ASP A 13 2.96 -9.44 4.42
CA ASP A 13 3.19 -10.74 3.81
C ASP A 13 2.38 -10.84 2.51
N GLU A 14 2.33 -12.03 1.90
CA GLU A 14 1.58 -12.25 0.66
C GLU A 14 0.07 -11.99 0.83
N GLN A 15 -0.50 -12.35 1.98
CA GLN A 15 -1.93 -12.15 2.24
C GLN A 15 -2.27 -10.67 2.45
N GLY A 16 -1.43 -9.95 3.19
CA GLY A 16 -1.55 -8.50 3.36
C GLY A 16 -1.42 -7.77 2.02
N LEU A 17 -0.48 -8.17 1.18
CA LEU A 17 -0.31 -7.60 -0.16
C LEU A 17 -1.52 -7.90 -1.07
N ALA A 18 -2.03 -9.14 -1.06
CA ALA A 18 -3.22 -9.51 -1.83
C ALA A 18 -4.44 -8.69 -1.39
N TRP A 19 -4.60 -8.45 -0.08
CA TRP A 19 -5.66 -7.61 0.46
C TRP A 19 -5.56 -6.16 -0.05
N VAL A 20 -4.38 -5.54 0.02
CA VAL A 20 -4.19 -4.16 -0.50
C VAL A 20 -4.44 -4.09 -2.01
N ARG A 21 -3.96 -5.07 -2.79
CA ARG A 21 -4.24 -5.16 -4.24
C ARG A 21 -5.74 -5.24 -4.53
N GLY A 22 -6.48 -6.02 -3.74
CA GLY A 22 -7.94 -6.10 -3.81
C GLY A 22 -8.59 -4.72 -3.61
N LEU A 23 -8.20 -3.99 -2.57
CA LEU A 23 -8.71 -2.64 -2.30
C LEU A 23 -8.46 -1.68 -3.47
N VAL A 24 -7.25 -1.72 -4.06
CA VAL A 24 -6.93 -0.90 -5.23
C VAL A 24 -7.79 -1.30 -6.43
N GLY A 25 -7.89 -2.60 -6.72
CA GLY A 25 -8.70 -3.12 -7.82
C GLY A 25 -10.16 -2.69 -7.73
N GLU A 26 -10.78 -2.86 -6.55
CA GLU A 26 -12.16 -2.44 -6.30
C GLU A 26 -12.35 -0.93 -6.45
N ALA A 27 -11.46 -0.13 -5.87
CA ALA A 27 -11.55 1.33 -5.96
C ALA A 27 -11.41 1.83 -7.41
N VAL A 28 -10.52 1.21 -8.20
CA VAL A 28 -10.33 1.52 -9.61
C VAL A 28 -11.55 1.11 -10.44
N ALA A 29 -12.06 -0.11 -10.26
CA ALA A 29 -13.21 -0.64 -10.97
C ALA A 29 -14.48 0.21 -10.74
N ARG A 30 -14.74 0.61 -9.49
CA ARG A 30 -15.87 1.49 -9.13
C ARG A 30 -15.85 2.85 -9.81
N ARG A 31 -14.71 3.27 -10.37
CA ARG A 31 -14.54 4.57 -11.04
C ARG A 31 -14.30 4.44 -12.54
N GLY A 32 -14.38 3.23 -13.11
CA GLY A 32 -14.16 2.98 -14.53
C GLY A 32 -12.74 3.35 -15.00
N ALA A 33 -11.77 3.38 -14.08
CA ALA A 33 -10.36 3.56 -14.45
C ALA A 33 -9.71 2.21 -14.79
N ARG A 34 -8.52 2.24 -15.40
CA ARG A 34 -7.80 1.04 -15.82
C ARG A 34 -6.42 0.98 -15.15
N ILE A 35 -6.10 -0.15 -14.54
CA ILE A 35 -4.72 -0.48 -14.14
C ILE A 35 -3.94 -0.83 -15.41
N THR A 36 -2.84 -0.12 -15.64
CA THR A 36 -1.96 -0.31 -16.81
C THR A 36 -0.61 -0.92 -16.44
N GLY A 37 -0.34 -1.12 -15.16
CA GLY A 37 0.86 -1.80 -14.70
C GLY A 37 0.99 -1.75 -13.19
N GLU A 38 1.78 -2.68 -12.66
CA GLU A 38 2.09 -2.79 -11.24
C GLU A 38 3.58 -3.11 -11.10
N THR A 39 4.20 -2.53 -10.07
CA THR A 39 5.57 -2.86 -9.65
C THR A 39 5.58 -3.07 -8.14
N LEU A 40 6.24 -4.14 -7.72
CA LEU A 40 6.51 -4.44 -6.31
C LEU A 40 8.02 -4.40 -6.10
N SER A 41 8.48 -3.57 -5.16
CA SER A 41 9.90 -3.46 -4.80
C SER A 41 10.12 -3.96 -3.38
N THR A 42 11.13 -4.81 -3.17
CA THR A 42 11.50 -5.36 -1.85
C THR A 42 12.93 -4.97 -1.47
N ASP A 43 13.90 -5.41 -2.28
CA ASP A 43 15.30 -5.48 -1.85
C ASP A 43 16.24 -4.59 -2.70
N ASP A 44 16.06 -4.52 -4.02
CA ASP A 44 16.90 -3.72 -4.90
C ASP A 44 16.09 -2.92 -5.92
N ARG A 45 16.27 -1.59 -5.91
CA ARG A 45 15.75 -0.75 -6.99
C ARG A 45 16.80 -0.65 -8.09
N PRO A 46 16.44 -0.89 -9.37
CA PRO A 46 17.38 -0.77 -10.48
C PRO A 46 17.89 0.67 -10.71
N ASP A 47 17.28 1.67 -10.06
CA ASP A 47 17.68 3.08 -10.12
C ASP A 47 18.71 3.47 -9.04
N GLY A 48 19.17 2.53 -8.20
CA GLY A 48 20.11 2.79 -7.12
C GLY A 48 19.51 3.60 -5.96
N GLY A 49 18.19 3.77 -5.92
CA GLY A 49 17.49 4.34 -4.77
C GLY A 49 17.46 3.37 -3.58
N PRO A 50 17.18 3.90 -2.37
CA PRO A 50 17.11 3.08 -1.15
C PRO A 50 16.07 1.96 -1.28
N ALA A 51 16.39 0.82 -0.68
CA ALA A 51 15.54 -0.37 -0.68
C ALA A 51 14.22 -0.11 0.04
N ALA A 52 13.18 -0.91 -0.23
CA ALA A 52 11.93 -0.79 0.53
C ALA A 52 12.16 -1.09 2.02
N ALA A 53 13.10 -2.00 2.31
CA ALA A 53 13.56 -2.29 3.66
C ALA A 53 14.09 -1.05 4.41
N GLU A 54 14.82 -0.15 3.72
CA GLU A 54 15.37 1.07 4.33
C GLU A 54 14.34 2.20 4.39
N LEU A 55 13.47 2.31 3.38
CA LEU A 55 12.49 3.39 3.31
C LEU A 55 11.32 3.23 4.29
N TYR A 56 11.03 1.99 4.70
CA TYR A 56 9.80 1.64 5.41
C TYR A 56 10.06 0.73 6.62
N ASP A 57 11.27 0.75 7.18
CA ASP A 57 11.65 0.00 8.39
C ASP A 57 10.75 0.32 9.59
N PHE A 58 10.40 1.59 9.80
CA PHE A 58 9.54 2.06 10.87
C PHE A 58 8.14 1.41 10.87
N LEU A 59 7.68 0.84 9.74
CA LEU A 59 6.42 0.11 9.70
C LEU A 59 6.49 -1.23 10.44
N ALA A 60 7.67 -1.82 10.59
CA ALA A 60 7.88 -2.99 11.43
C ALA A 60 7.79 -2.61 12.93
N GLU A 61 8.30 -1.43 13.31
CA GLU A 61 8.14 -0.90 14.66
C GLU A 61 6.66 -0.64 14.99
N GLN A 62 5.92 -0.05 14.04
CA GLN A 62 4.47 0.14 14.18
C GLN A 62 3.74 -1.19 14.41
N TRP A 63 4.07 -2.24 13.64
CA TRP A 63 3.49 -3.57 13.86
C TRP A 63 3.74 -4.09 15.27
N ALA A 64 4.97 -3.99 15.76
CA ALA A 64 5.33 -4.49 17.09
C ALA A 64 4.56 -3.78 18.21
N VAL A 65 4.29 -2.47 18.05
CA VAL A 65 3.48 -1.69 18.99
C VAL A 65 2.00 -2.05 18.91
N GLU A 66 1.45 -2.22 17.71
CA GLU A 66 0.03 -2.47 17.49
C GLU A 66 -0.40 -3.92 17.76
N HIS A 67 0.53 -4.88 17.65
CA HIS A 67 0.27 -6.33 17.75
C HIS A 67 1.22 -6.98 18.78
N PRO A 68 1.14 -6.61 20.08
CA PRO A 68 2.10 -7.05 21.08
C PRO A 68 2.04 -8.57 21.29
N GLY A 69 3.18 -9.23 21.13
CA GLY A 69 3.31 -10.69 21.29
C GLY A 69 2.90 -11.52 20.08
N GLU A 70 2.40 -10.90 19.02
CA GLU A 70 2.12 -11.59 17.76
C GLU A 70 3.39 -11.70 16.90
N SER A 71 3.54 -12.83 16.21
CA SER A 71 4.60 -12.99 15.22
C SER A 71 4.29 -12.13 14.00
N SER A 72 5.31 -11.43 13.48
CA SER A 72 5.21 -10.77 12.17
C SER A 72 5.15 -11.77 11.00
N GLY A 73 5.38 -13.06 11.24
CA GLY A 73 5.37 -14.08 10.19
C GLY A 73 6.37 -13.77 9.08
N ALA A 74 5.89 -13.78 7.83
CA ALA A 74 6.69 -13.45 6.65
C ALA A 74 6.58 -11.97 6.24
N ARG A 75 6.05 -11.10 7.12
CA ARG A 75 5.89 -9.68 6.80
C ARG A 75 7.23 -9.01 6.62
N ARG A 76 7.31 -8.18 5.58
CA ARG A 76 8.48 -7.36 5.29
C ARG A 76 8.06 -6.02 4.67
N PRO A 77 8.92 -5.00 4.74
CA PRO A 77 8.68 -3.74 4.05
C PRO A 77 8.70 -3.95 2.53
N VAL A 78 7.67 -3.44 1.84
CA VAL A 78 7.55 -3.49 0.37
C VAL A 78 6.98 -2.18 -0.17
N GLU A 79 7.40 -1.78 -1.38
CA GLU A 79 6.78 -0.66 -2.10
C GLU A 79 5.86 -1.21 -3.20
N LEU A 80 4.56 -0.92 -3.10
CA LEU A 80 3.59 -1.20 -4.14
C LEU A 80 3.35 0.06 -4.98
N ARG A 81 3.62 -0.03 -6.29
CA ARG A 81 3.31 1.01 -7.28
C ARG A 81 2.27 0.51 -8.27
N VAL A 82 1.16 1.21 -8.39
CA VAL A 82 0.08 0.87 -9.34
C VAL A 82 -0.13 2.02 -10.31
N ARG A 83 0.11 1.76 -11.60
CA ARG A 83 -0.09 2.72 -12.69
C ARG A 83 -1.53 2.64 -13.19
N LEU A 84 -2.19 3.78 -13.23
CA LEU A 84 -3.59 3.95 -13.61
C LEU A 84 -3.69 4.89 -14.82
N ALA A 85 -4.41 4.48 -15.86
CA ALA A 85 -4.83 5.39 -16.92
C ALA A 85 -6.16 6.03 -16.52
N CYS A 86 -6.12 7.30 -16.09
CA CYS A 86 -7.31 8.00 -15.60
C CYS A 86 -7.15 9.53 -15.60
N SER A 87 -8.23 10.25 -15.24
CA SER A 87 -8.17 11.68 -14.96
C SER A 87 -7.53 11.96 -13.59
N LEU A 88 -7.03 13.19 -13.36
CA LEU A 88 -6.52 13.59 -12.03
C LEU A 88 -7.61 13.51 -10.96
N ARG A 89 -8.85 13.87 -11.30
CA ARG A 89 -10.00 13.77 -10.39
C ARG A 89 -10.22 12.32 -9.96
N THR A 90 -10.27 11.41 -10.94
CA THR A 90 -10.42 9.97 -10.69
C THR A 90 -9.29 9.44 -9.83
N TRP A 91 -8.03 9.79 -10.14
CA TRP A 91 -6.88 9.39 -9.34
C TRP A 91 -6.99 9.84 -7.88
N ARG A 92 -7.35 11.10 -7.61
CA ARG A 92 -7.55 11.61 -6.24
C ARG A 92 -8.66 10.84 -5.51
N THR A 93 -9.76 10.55 -6.20
CA THR A 93 -10.88 9.79 -5.62
C THR A 93 -10.48 8.35 -5.31
N VAL A 94 -9.78 7.67 -6.21
CA VAL A 94 -9.27 6.31 -5.99
C VAL A 94 -8.29 6.31 -4.82
N ARG A 95 -7.29 7.21 -4.82
CA ARG A 95 -6.31 7.34 -3.74
C ARG A 95 -6.98 7.51 -2.38
N LYS A 96 -7.96 8.42 -2.28
CA LYS A 96 -8.72 8.64 -1.04
C LYS A 96 -9.50 7.40 -0.60
N ALA A 97 -10.11 6.68 -1.54
CA ALA A 97 -10.87 5.46 -1.24
C ALA A 97 -9.97 4.33 -0.72
N VAL A 98 -8.81 4.10 -1.36
CA VAL A 98 -7.85 3.08 -0.92
C VAL A 98 -7.30 3.41 0.46
N ILE A 99 -6.86 4.65 0.70
CA ILE A 99 -6.38 5.11 2.01
C ILE A 99 -7.47 4.93 3.09
N GLY A 100 -8.70 5.31 2.79
CA GLY A 100 -9.83 5.16 3.71
C GLY A 100 -10.18 3.70 4.02
N ALA A 101 -9.94 2.78 3.09
CA ALA A 101 -10.16 1.34 3.31
C ALA A 101 -8.99 0.65 4.03
N MET A 102 -7.76 1.13 3.85
CA MET A 102 -6.58 0.63 4.56
C MET A 102 -6.52 1.12 6.00
N CYS A 103 -6.99 2.34 6.26
CA CYS A 103 -7.03 2.91 7.60
C CYS A 103 -8.23 2.34 8.36
N PRO A 104 -8.05 1.64 9.50
CA PRO A 104 -9.14 1.18 10.33
C PRO A 104 -9.86 2.32 11.08
N ALA A 105 -9.50 3.59 10.83
CA ALA A 105 -9.93 4.74 11.61
C ALA A 105 -11.46 4.91 11.64
N GLY A 106 -11.98 4.64 12.84
CA GLY A 106 -13.28 4.99 13.40
C GLY A 106 -13.08 5.29 14.90
N ALA A 107 -13.88 4.73 15.80
CA ALA A 107 -13.73 4.91 17.26
C ALA A 107 -12.94 3.79 17.98
N ALA A 108 -12.38 2.82 17.24
CA ALA A 108 -11.64 1.69 17.79
C ALA A 108 -10.13 1.98 17.89
N PRO A 109 -9.35 1.22 18.68
CA PRO A 109 -7.90 1.29 18.67
C PRO A 109 -7.37 1.15 17.24
N HIS A 110 -6.45 2.02 16.84
CA HIS A 110 -5.83 2.02 15.52
C HIS A 110 -4.86 0.84 15.40
N VAL A 111 -5.39 -0.38 15.21
CA VAL A 111 -4.61 -1.59 14.95
C VAL A 111 -4.67 -1.86 13.45
N CYS A 112 -3.60 -1.53 12.73
CA CYS A 112 -3.54 -1.71 11.29
C CYS A 112 -3.33 -3.18 10.95
N ARG A 113 -4.22 -3.74 10.11
CA ARG A 113 -4.04 -5.08 9.51
C ARG A 113 -2.73 -5.17 8.71
N VAL A 114 -2.41 -4.09 7.99
CA VAL A 114 -1.17 -3.92 7.24
C VAL A 114 -0.69 -2.50 7.55
N PRO A 115 0.37 -2.31 8.34
CA PRO A 115 0.97 -0.98 8.50
C PRO A 115 1.40 -0.43 7.14
N TRP A 116 1.12 0.85 6.89
CA TRP A 116 1.30 1.45 5.59
C TRP A 116 1.73 2.92 5.67
N MET A 117 2.44 3.38 4.64
CA MET A 117 2.76 4.78 4.41
C MET A 117 2.35 5.17 2.99
N VAL A 118 1.78 6.36 2.86
CA VAL A 118 1.47 6.93 1.54
C VAL A 118 2.73 7.54 0.91
N GLY A 119 2.97 7.24 -0.35
CA GLY A 119 3.99 7.88 -1.17
C GLY A 119 3.48 8.97 -2.09
#